data_AF-W7PVK1-F1
#
_entry.id   AF-W7PVK1-F1
#
_cell.length_a   1.000
_cell.length_b   1.000
_cell.length_c   1.000
_cell.angle_alpha   90.00
_cell.angle_beta   90.00
_cell.angle_gamma   90.00
#
_symmetry.space_group_name_H-M   'P 1'
#
loop_
_entity.id
_entity.type
_entity.pdbx_description
1 polymer ?
#
loop_
_entity_poly.entity_id
_entity_poly.type
_entity_poly.pdbx_seq_one_letter_code
_entity_poly.pdbx_strand_id
1 'polypeptide(L)'
;MIPMPILAAAGLSLLLMPFAASAATLSLPADASVAVHVIDELTLDGDTPRQDDILLSPVSGDGDASHELPEYCVLVGNARLDGERVRVTTQALTCIETKGEESAIYSGEMSAAAYEMDGSYGLDACDAGRCKLTPEHVFQLKLASALDIEQQDNPAARINEQRRQAEGAGIANPIPAERPEPNQ
;
A
#
# COMPACT_ATOMS: atom_id res chain seq x y z
N MET A 1 10.42 22.76 -74.52
CA MET A 1 9.97 23.47 -73.30
C MET A 1 9.75 22.42 -72.22
N ILE A 2 10.57 22.49 -71.16
CA ILE A 2 10.58 21.75 -69.89
C ILE A 2 9.38 22.26 -69.04
N PRO A 3 8.67 21.48 -68.17
CA PRO A 3 9.30 20.86 -67.00
C PRO A 3 8.79 19.52 -66.45
N MET A 4 9.75 18.88 -65.75
CA MET A 4 9.59 17.91 -64.66
C MET A 4 8.63 18.44 -63.57
N PRO A 5 7.97 17.54 -62.80
CA PRO A 5 8.19 17.58 -61.35
C PRO A 5 8.37 16.16 -60.76
N ILE A 6 9.51 15.91 -60.12
CA ILE A 6 9.74 15.96 -58.66
C ILE A 6 9.17 14.72 -57.94
N LEU A 7 10.10 13.83 -57.57
CA LEU A 7 9.92 12.81 -56.54
C LEU A 7 9.35 13.45 -55.27
N ALA A 8 8.18 13.01 -54.83
CA ALA A 8 7.73 13.21 -53.46
C ALA A 8 8.15 11.98 -52.64
N ALA A 9 9.26 12.12 -51.91
CA ALA A 9 9.64 11.19 -50.86
C ALA A 9 8.54 11.21 -49.79
N ALA A 10 7.79 10.12 -49.67
CA ALA A 10 6.86 9.92 -48.56
C ALA A 10 7.70 9.70 -47.29
N GLY A 11 7.92 10.78 -46.54
CA GLY A 11 8.50 10.72 -45.21
C GLY A 11 7.59 9.94 -44.29
N LEU A 12 8.04 8.76 -43.87
CA LEU A 12 7.42 7.96 -42.83
C LEU A 12 7.61 8.71 -41.51
N SER A 13 6.66 9.55 -41.12
CA SER A 13 6.61 10.13 -39.79
C SER A 13 6.39 9.00 -38.79
N LEU A 14 7.48 8.52 -38.17
CA LEU A 14 7.38 7.72 -36.95
C LEU A 14 6.75 8.61 -35.88
N LEU A 15 5.45 8.42 -35.66
CA LEU A 15 4.76 8.84 -34.45
C LEU A 15 5.39 8.06 -33.28
N LEU A 16 6.45 8.62 -32.70
CA LEU A 16 6.87 8.34 -31.33
C LEU A 16 5.73 8.81 -30.42
N MET A 17 4.73 7.96 -30.22
CA MET A 17 3.76 8.17 -29.16
C MET A 17 4.55 8.11 -27.84
N PRO A 18 4.51 9.16 -27.00
CA PRO A 18 5.01 9.03 -25.65
C PRO A 18 4.13 8.00 -24.96
N PHE A 19 4.72 6.87 -24.56
CA PHE A 19 4.12 5.98 -23.58
C PHE A 19 3.98 6.78 -22.28
N ALA A 20 2.83 7.44 -22.10
CA ALA A 20 2.42 7.91 -20.80
C ALA A 20 2.11 6.65 -19.98
N ALA A 21 3.10 6.17 -19.22
CA ALA A 21 2.84 5.26 -18.12
C ALA A 21 1.97 6.03 -17.12
N SER A 22 0.66 5.76 -17.11
CA SER A 22 -0.19 6.21 -16.02
C SER A 22 0.34 5.55 -14.76
N ALA A 23 0.85 6.34 -13.80
CA ALA A 23 1.03 5.84 -12.44
C ALA A 23 -0.28 5.17 -12.03
N ALA A 24 -0.22 3.90 -11.63
CA ALA A 24 -1.40 3.14 -11.29
C ALA A 24 -1.93 3.66 -9.94
N THR A 25 -2.69 4.74 -9.95
CA THR A 25 -3.30 5.28 -8.73
C THR A 25 -4.46 4.39 -8.31
N LEU A 26 -4.51 3.99 -7.04
CA LEU A 26 -5.68 3.35 -6.44
C LEU A 26 -6.54 4.43 -5.77
N SER A 27 -7.81 4.53 -6.14
CA SER A 27 -8.71 5.57 -5.65
C SER A 27 -9.95 4.97 -4.98
N LEU A 28 -10.32 5.51 -3.83
CA LEU A 28 -11.51 5.17 -3.07
C LEU A 28 -12.39 6.43 -2.92
N PRO A 29 -13.71 6.33 -3.15
CA PRO A 29 -14.59 7.47 -3.03
C PRO A 29 -14.72 7.93 -1.56
N ALA A 30 -15.20 9.15 -1.37
CA ALA A 30 -15.69 9.57 -0.06
C ALA A 30 -16.81 8.62 0.42
N ASP A 31 -16.96 8.50 1.73
CA ASP A 31 -17.92 7.60 2.39
C ASP A 31 -17.65 6.09 2.16
N ALA A 32 -16.56 5.71 1.48
CA ALA A 32 -16.14 4.32 1.44
C ALA A 32 -15.86 3.80 2.86
N SER A 33 -16.35 2.59 3.14
CA SER A 33 -15.98 1.80 4.32
C SER A 33 -15.03 0.66 3.95
N VAL A 34 -14.01 0.46 4.78
CA VAL A 34 -13.04 -0.65 4.70
C VAL A 34 -12.97 -1.35 6.06
N ALA A 35 -12.87 -2.68 6.07
CA ALA A 35 -12.72 -3.46 7.31
C ALA A 35 -11.25 -3.53 7.72
N VAL A 36 -10.97 -3.32 9.00
CA VAL A 36 -9.61 -3.35 9.57
C VAL A 36 -9.63 -3.93 10.98
N HIS A 37 -8.44 -4.22 11.49
CA HIS A 37 -8.19 -4.49 12.90
C HIS A 37 -6.89 -3.82 13.35
N VAL A 38 -6.66 -3.78 14.67
CA VAL A 38 -5.36 -3.37 15.21
C VAL A 38 -4.33 -4.47 14.98
N ILE A 39 -3.09 -4.11 14.67
CA ILE A 39 -1.99 -5.08 14.55
C ILE A 39 -1.54 -5.54 15.94
N ASP A 40 -1.36 -4.58 16.84
CA ASP A 40 -0.95 -4.83 18.22
C ASP A 40 -2.11 -4.53 19.18
N GLU A 41 -2.20 -5.31 20.25
CA GLU A 41 -3.13 -5.04 21.34
C GLU A 41 -2.86 -3.64 21.93
N LEU A 42 -3.93 -2.87 22.11
CA LEU A 42 -3.88 -1.59 22.81
C LEU A 42 -4.84 -1.59 23.99
N THR A 43 -4.43 -0.92 25.06
CA THR A 43 -5.25 -0.69 26.26
C THR A 43 -5.35 0.81 26.49
N LEU A 44 -6.57 1.31 26.67
CA LEU A 44 -6.86 2.68 27.07
C LEU A 44 -7.67 2.68 28.36
N ASP A 45 -7.34 3.60 29.27
CA ASP A 45 -8.03 3.80 30.55
C ASP A 45 -7.92 5.25 31.00
N GLY A 46 -8.32 5.55 32.23
CA GLY A 46 -8.25 6.91 32.79
C GLY A 46 -6.82 7.46 32.92
N ASP A 47 -5.82 6.59 33.07
CA ASP A 47 -4.42 6.99 33.21
C ASP A 47 -3.75 7.15 31.85
N THR A 48 -4.11 6.28 30.89
CA THR A 48 -3.63 6.30 29.50
C THR A 48 -4.82 6.44 28.54
N PRO A 49 -5.46 7.62 28.45
CA PRO A 49 -6.69 7.79 27.68
C PRO A 49 -6.46 7.95 26.18
N ARG A 50 -5.21 7.98 25.72
CA ARG A 50 -4.85 8.20 24.31
C ARG A 50 -3.59 7.45 23.94
N GLN A 51 -3.58 6.90 22.74
CA GLN A 51 -2.39 6.33 22.10
C GLN A 51 -2.33 6.80 20.66
N ASP A 52 -1.20 7.40 20.29
CA ASP A 52 -0.93 7.87 18.93
C ASP A 52 -0.13 6.81 18.16
N ASP A 53 -0.13 6.94 16.84
CA ASP A 53 0.63 6.10 15.91
C ASP A 53 0.34 4.60 16.03
N ILE A 54 -0.92 4.25 16.30
CA ILE A 54 -1.37 2.85 16.28
C ILE A 54 -1.36 2.33 14.84
N LEU A 55 -1.05 1.04 14.70
CA LEU A 55 -1.01 0.37 13.42
C LEU A 55 -2.26 -0.49 13.22
N LEU A 56 -2.85 -0.35 12.04
CA LEU A 56 -4.01 -1.14 11.61
C LEU A 56 -3.66 -1.92 10.35
N SER A 57 -4.30 -3.07 10.18
CA SER A 57 -4.20 -3.89 8.97
C SER A 57 -5.60 -4.13 8.40
N PRO A 58 -5.76 -4.17 7.06
CA PRO A 58 -7.04 -4.48 6.45
C PRO A 58 -7.44 -5.94 6.69
N VAL A 59 -8.75 -6.16 6.68
CA VAL A 59 -9.37 -7.49 6.74
C VAL A 59 -10.10 -7.74 5.43
N SER A 60 -9.70 -8.78 4.70
CA SER A 60 -10.31 -9.16 3.42
C SER A 60 -11.53 -10.06 3.61
N GLY A 61 -12.51 -9.97 2.71
CA GLY A 61 -13.67 -10.86 2.71
C GLY A 61 -14.69 -10.58 3.82
N ASP A 62 -14.58 -9.43 4.49
CA ASP A 62 -15.60 -8.96 5.42
C ASP A 62 -16.78 -8.36 4.63
N GLY A 63 -17.97 -8.94 4.81
CA GLY A 63 -19.15 -8.64 3.98
C GLY A 63 -19.80 -7.27 4.25
N ASP A 64 -19.42 -6.58 5.33
CA ASP A 64 -20.03 -5.32 5.73
C ASP A 64 -19.22 -4.09 5.26
N ALA A 65 -18.00 -4.30 4.78
CA ALA A 65 -17.20 -3.26 4.14
C ALA A 65 -17.63 -3.03 2.68
N SER A 66 -17.70 -1.77 2.27
CA SER A 66 -18.06 -1.40 0.89
C SER A 66 -16.92 -1.61 -0.11
N HIS A 67 -15.67 -1.55 0.36
CA HIS A 67 -14.47 -1.64 -0.45
C HIS A 67 -13.39 -2.40 0.31
N GLU A 68 -12.44 -2.95 -0.43
CA GLU A 68 -11.27 -3.62 0.12
C GLU A 68 -10.01 -2.82 -0.19
N LEU A 69 -9.10 -2.78 0.79
CA LEU A 69 -7.72 -2.38 0.58
C LEU A 69 -6.89 -3.60 0.16
N PRO A 70 -5.75 -3.40 -0.52
CA PRO A 70 -4.80 -4.48 -0.75
C PRO A 70 -4.42 -5.21 0.55
N GLU A 71 -4.19 -6.52 0.47
CA GLU A 71 -3.90 -7.36 1.65
C GLU A 71 -2.71 -6.85 2.45
N TYR A 72 -1.64 -6.43 1.77
CA TYR A 72 -0.44 -5.91 2.41
C TYR A 72 -0.49 -4.39 2.55
N CYS A 73 -1.47 -3.87 3.29
CA CYS A 73 -1.50 -2.48 3.71
C CYS A 73 -1.29 -2.34 5.22
N VAL A 74 -0.58 -1.29 5.60
CA VAL A 74 -0.50 -0.82 6.98
C VAL A 74 -1.05 0.59 7.02
N LEU A 75 -2.01 0.82 7.92
CA LEU A 75 -2.60 2.13 8.17
C LEU A 75 -2.09 2.64 9.51
N VAL A 76 -1.86 3.94 9.60
CA VAL A 76 -1.46 4.61 10.83
C VAL A 76 -2.60 5.49 11.30
N GLY A 77 -2.88 5.43 12.59
CA GLY A 77 -3.92 6.23 13.21
C GLY A 77 -3.66 6.52 14.68
N ASN A 78 -4.66 7.08 15.33
CA ASN A 78 -4.64 7.42 16.74
C ASN A 78 -5.92 6.87 17.39
N ALA A 79 -5.79 6.38 18.62
CA ALA A 79 -6.90 5.95 19.44
C ALA A 79 -7.04 6.83 20.68
N ARG A 80 -8.28 7.13 21.06
CA ARG A 80 -8.57 7.85 22.30
C ARG A 80 -9.84 7.33 22.95
N LEU A 81 -9.85 7.37 24.27
CA LEU A 81 -11.03 7.14 25.08
C LEU A 81 -12.00 8.33 24.94
N ASP A 82 -13.27 8.03 24.72
CA ASP A 82 -14.37 9.01 24.72
C ASP A 82 -15.59 8.40 25.42
N GLY A 83 -15.66 8.62 26.74
CA GLY A 83 -16.66 7.94 27.58
C GLY A 83 -16.39 6.43 27.64
N GLU A 84 -17.39 5.64 27.28
CA GLU A 84 -17.32 4.16 27.26
C GLU A 84 -16.99 3.61 25.86
N ARG A 85 -16.47 4.44 24.95
CA ARG A 85 -16.09 4.02 23.60
C ARG A 85 -14.68 4.44 23.26
N VAL A 86 -14.04 3.67 22.38
CA VAL A 86 -12.76 4.05 21.78
C VAL A 86 -13.02 4.72 20.44
N ARG A 87 -12.52 5.95 20.28
CA ARG A 87 -12.48 6.62 18.98
C ARG A 87 -11.14 6.38 18.33
N VAL A 88 -11.17 5.82 17.12
CA VAL A 88 -10.00 5.68 16.27
C VAL A 88 -10.16 6.57 15.05
N THR A 89 -9.09 7.28 14.70
CA THR A 89 -8.97 8.06 13.46
C THR A 89 -7.70 7.67 12.75
N THR A 90 -7.73 7.55 11.43
CA THR A 90 -6.53 7.29 10.62
C THR A 90 -6.09 8.52 9.85
N GLN A 91 -4.79 8.56 9.54
CA GLN A 91 -4.13 9.71 8.93
C GLN A 91 -3.35 9.36 7.66
N ALA A 92 -2.82 8.14 7.57
CA ALA A 92 -2.09 7.69 6.39
C ALA A 92 -2.15 6.16 6.25
N LEU A 93 -1.83 5.69 5.05
CA LEU A 93 -1.64 4.27 4.78
C LEU A 93 -0.49 4.05 3.79
N THR A 94 0.08 2.85 3.86
CA THR A 94 1.06 2.36 2.89
C THR A 94 0.75 0.91 2.56
N CYS A 95 0.68 0.62 1.27
CA CYS A 95 0.37 -0.68 0.71
C CYS A 95 1.52 -1.20 -0.15
N ILE A 96 1.71 -2.52 -0.16
CA ILE A 96 2.69 -3.20 -1.00
C ILE A 96 1.92 -4.15 -1.93
N GLU A 97 1.92 -3.86 -3.22
CA GLU A 97 1.44 -4.81 -4.21
C GLU A 97 2.54 -5.82 -4.50
N THR A 98 2.24 -7.10 -4.34
CA THR A 98 3.18 -8.20 -4.55
C THR A 98 2.88 -8.98 -5.83
N LYS A 99 1.82 -8.62 -6.58
CA LYS A 99 1.52 -9.24 -7.88
C LYS A 99 2.49 -8.75 -8.96
N GLY A 100 3.44 -9.62 -9.33
CA GLY A 100 4.40 -9.38 -10.41
C GLY A 100 5.81 -9.81 -10.03
N GLU A 101 6.78 -9.55 -10.91
CA GLU A 101 8.21 -9.77 -10.61
C GLU A 101 8.81 -8.68 -9.70
N GLU A 102 8.11 -7.55 -9.54
CA GLU A 102 8.53 -6.43 -8.72
C GLU A 102 7.41 -5.98 -7.79
N SER A 103 7.76 -5.70 -6.55
CA SER A 103 6.82 -5.12 -5.59
C SER A 103 6.62 -3.64 -5.90
N ALA A 104 5.37 -3.17 -5.90
CA ALA A 104 5.07 -1.75 -5.98
C ALA A 104 4.63 -1.24 -4.61
N ILE A 105 5.16 -0.09 -4.20
CA ILE A 105 4.77 0.57 -2.95
C ILE A 105 3.77 1.66 -3.30
N TYR A 106 2.66 1.72 -2.58
CA TYR A 106 1.64 2.74 -2.73
C TYR A 106 1.42 3.42 -1.38
N SER A 107 1.37 4.75 -1.34
CA SER A 107 1.13 5.49 -0.11
C SER A 107 0.13 6.61 -0.35
N GLY A 108 -0.65 6.95 0.67
CA GLY A 108 -1.65 8.00 0.61
C GLY A 108 -1.98 8.54 2.00
N GLU A 109 -2.39 9.81 2.04
CA GLU A 109 -3.00 10.40 3.22
C GLU A 109 -4.49 10.03 3.26
N MET A 110 -4.99 9.71 4.44
CA MET A 110 -6.40 9.35 4.61
C MET A 110 -7.01 10.12 5.76
N SER A 111 -8.30 10.44 5.63
CA SER A 111 -9.11 10.92 6.74
C SER A 111 -10.24 9.93 6.92
N ALA A 112 -10.16 9.07 7.93
CA ALA A 112 -11.22 8.14 8.26
C ALA A 112 -11.40 8.01 9.77
N ALA A 113 -12.60 7.59 10.17
CA ALA A 113 -12.91 7.32 11.56
C ALA A 113 -13.51 5.92 11.71
N ALA A 114 -13.26 5.32 12.87
CA ALA A 114 -13.74 3.99 13.17
C ALA A 114 -15.21 3.95 13.60
N TYR A 115 -15.89 2.95 13.08
CA TYR A 115 -17.24 2.56 13.40
C TYR A 115 -17.23 1.07 13.75
N GLU A 116 -18.03 0.73 14.75
CA GLU A 116 -18.30 -0.66 15.09
C GLU A 116 -19.01 -1.36 13.92
N MET A 117 -18.96 -2.70 13.88
CA MET A 117 -19.60 -3.48 12.80
C MET A 117 -21.12 -3.29 12.74
N ASP A 118 -21.76 -2.93 13.87
CA ASP A 118 -23.18 -2.57 13.92
C ASP A 118 -23.49 -1.16 13.36
N GLY A 119 -22.46 -0.43 12.91
CA GLY A 119 -22.55 0.91 12.36
C GLY A 119 -22.48 2.04 13.39
N SER A 120 -22.34 1.73 14.68
CA SER A 120 -22.18 2.70 15.76
C SER A 120 -20.85 3.44 15.63
N TYR A 121 -20.86 4.74 15.93
CA TYR A 121 -19.64 5.53 15.91
C TYR A 121 -18.78 5.25 17.16
N GLY A 122 -17.51 4.93 16.94
CA GLY A 122 -16.60 4.46 18.00
C GLY A 122 -16.81 2.99 18.38
N LEU A 123 -15.77 2.39 18.94
CA LEU A 123 -15.66 0.95 19.17
C LEU A 123 -16.13 0.57 20.57
N ASP A 124 -16.90 -0.51 20.65
CA ASP A 124 -17.43 -1.07 21.90
C ASP A 124 -16.47 -2.12 22.48
N ALA A 125 -15.37 -1.62 23.06
CA ALA A 125 -14.26 -2.45 23.54
C ALA A 125 -13.95 -2.22 25.03
N CYS A 126 -14.86 -1.55 25.74
CA CYS A 126 -14.65 -1.09 27.10
C CYS A 126 -15.36 -1.99 28.12
N ASP A 127 -14.63 -2.40 29.15
CA ASP A 127 -15.19 -3.10 30.31
C ASP A 127 -14.70 -2.43 31.58
N ALA A 128 -15.65 -2.03 32.44
CA ALA A 128 -15.39 -1.37 33.72
C ALA A 128 -14.38 -0.20 33.66
N GLY A 129 -14.44 0.61 32.60
CA GLY A 129 -13.56 1.78 32.42
C GLY A 129 -12.17 1.49 31.84
N ARG A 130 -11.90 0.23 31.48
CA ARG A 130 -10.70 -0.19 30.75
C ARG A 130 -11.10 -0.70 29.38
N CYS A 131 -10.54 -0.12 28.34
CA CYS A 131 -10.84 -0.48 26.96
C CYS A 131 -9.68 -1.24 26.35
N LYS A 132 -9.97 -2.38 25.73
CA LYS A 132 -8.95 -3.24 25.14
C LYS A 132 -9.35 -3.59 23.71
N LEU A 133 -8.58 -3.09 22.74
CA LEU A 133 -8.72 -3.52 21.34
C LEU A 133 -7.64 -4.56 21.05
N THR A 134 -8.06 -5.67 20.47
CA THR A 134 -7.20 -6.79 20.09
C THR A 134 -7.31 -7.05 18.59
N PRO A 135 -6.36 -7.77 17.97
CA PRO A 135 -6.42 -8.10 16.54
C PRO A 135 -7.65 -8.92 16.12
N GLU A 136 -8.36 -9.55 17.06
CA GLU A 136 -9.61 -10.27 16.80
C GLU A 136 -10.82 -9.33 16.68
N HIS A 137 -10.71 -8.10 17.16
CA HIS A 137 -11.77 -7.09 17.07
C HIS A 137 -11.69 -6.37 15.73
N VAL A 138 -12.47 -6.85 14.76
CA VAL A 138 -12.63 -6.24 13.44
C VAL A 138 -13.64 -5.11 13.50
N PHE A 139 -13.32 -3.99 12.86
CA PHE A 139 -14.18 -2.82 12.78
C PHE A 139 -14.04 -2.11 11.43
N GLN A 140 -14.93 -1.16 11.16
CA GLN A 140 -14.93 -0.42 9.89
C GLN A 140 -14.27 0.95 10.04
N LEU A 141 -13.43 1.33 9.08
CA LEU A 141 -13.06 2.72 8.88
C LEU A 141 -13.94 3.32 7.79
N LYS A 142 -14.63 4.43 8.09
CA LYS A 142 -15.38 5.19 7.09
C LYS A 142 -14.61 6.45 6.71
N LEU A 143 -14.38 6.59 5.41
CA LEU A 143 -13.63 7.71 4.83
C LEU A 143 -14.47 8.99 4.89
N ALA A 144 -13.87 10.06 5.42
CA ALA A 144 -14.46 11.40 5.46
C ALA A 144 -14.25 12.17 4.15
N SER A 145 -13.29 11.75 3.34
CA SER A 145 -12.97 12.31 2.01
C SER A 145 -12.54 11.18 1.07
N ALA A 146 -12.55 11.46 -0.23
CA ALA A 146 -11.91 10.56 -1.18
C ALA A 146 -10.44 10.32 -0.80
N LEU A 147 -9.95 9.13 -1.13
CA LEU A 147 -8.59 8.69 -0.87
C LEU A 147 -7.96 8.30 -2.21
N ASP A 148 -6.85 8.95 -2.53
CA ASP A 148 -5.99 8.56 -3.64
C ASP A 148 -4.67 8.04 -3.08
N ILE A 149 -4.27 6.85 -3.52
CA ILE A 149 -3.04 6.19 -3.11
C ILE A 149 -2.13 6.13 -4.32
N GLU A 150 -0.97 6.79 -4.21
CA GLU A 150 -0.04 6.97 -5.31
C GLU A 150 1.14 6.01 -5.20
N GLN A 151 1.59 5.51 -6.35
CA GLN A 151 2.79 4.69 -6.43
C GLN A 151 4.03 5.50 -6.02
N GLN A 152 4.84 4.92 -5.14
CA GLN A 152 6.08 5.49 -4.63
C GLN A 152 7.30 4.91 -5.35
N ASP A 153 8.43 5.62 -5.34
CA ASP A 153 9.70 5.07 -5.82
C ASP A 153 10.06 3.81 -5.02
N ASN A 154 10.44 2.75 -5.71
CA ASN A 154 10.95 1.53 -5.09
C ASN A 154 12.44 1.36 -5.44
N PRO A 155 13.36 1.76 -4.55
CA PRO A 155 14.79 1.59 -4.77
C PRO A 155 15.20 0.13 -5.01
N ALA A 156 14.50 -0.83 -4.39
CA ALA A 156 14.78 -2.24 -4.58
C ALA A 156 14.43 -2.71 -6.00
N ALA A 157 13.30 -2.26 -6.55
CA ALA A 157 12.94 -2.53 -7.95
C ALA A 157 14.02 -2.00 -8.91
N ARG A 158 14.47 -0.75 -8.68
CA ARG A 158 15.58 -0.15 -9.47
C ARG A 158 16.88 -0.95 -9.39
N ILE A 159 17.27 -1.41 -8.20
CA ILE A 159 18.48 -2.23 -8.01
C ILE A 159 18.32 -3.59 -8.72
N ASN A 160 17.15 -4.21 -8.65
CA ASN A 160 16.88 -5.49 -9.31
C ASN A 160 16.90 -5.36 -10.83
N GLU A 161 16.36 -4.27 -11.38
CA GLU A 161 16.47 -3.97 -12.81
C GLU A 161 17.93 -3.76 -13.24
N GLN A 162 18.73 -3.03 -12.45
CA GLN A 162 20.16 -2.89 -12.72
C GLN A 162 20.89 -4.23 -12.74
N ARG A 163 20.53 -5.17 -11.85
CA ARG A 163 21.11 -6.53 -11.84
C ARG A 163 20.72 -7.31 -13.09
N ARG A 164 19.45 -7.27 -13.52
CA ARG A 164 19.00 -7.91 -14.76
C ARG A 164 19.76 -7.39 -15.98
N GLN A 165 19.98 -6.08 -16.05
CA GLN A 165 20.76 -5.46 -17.13
C GLN A 165 22.25 -5.85 -17.08
N ALA A 166 22.83 -5.96 -15.89
CA ALA A 166 24.23 -6.37 -15.71
C ALA A 166 24.47 -7.87 -15.98
N GLU A 167 23.48 -8.73 -15.71
CA GLU A 167 23.55 -10.17 -15.94
C GLU A 167 23.18 -10.58 -17.38
N GLY A 168 22.72 -9.63 -18.21
CA GLY A 168 22.40 -9.83 -19.64
C GLY A 168 23.59 -10.13 -20.56
N ALA A 169 24.82 -10.06 -20.05
CA ALA A 169 26.02 -10.58 -20.70
C ALA A 169 26.60 -11.68 -19.80
N GLY A 170 26.05 -12.90 -19.91
CA GLY A 170 26.47 -14.04 -19.11
C GLY A 170 27.98 -14.25 -19.12
N ILE A 171 28.68 -13.72 -18.11
CA ILE A 171 29.94 -14.28 -17.65
C ILE A 171 29.52 -15.37 -16.69
N ALA A 172 29.49 -16.60 -17.18
CA ALA A 172 29.44 -17.77 -16.31
C ALA A 172 30.54 -17.58 -15.26
N ASN A 173 30.15 -17.38 -13.99
CA ASN A 173 31.10 -17.50 -12.89
C ASN A 173 31.74 -18.89 -13.04
N PRO A 174 33.03 -18.99 -13.40
CA PRO A 174 33.64 -20.29 -13.50
C PRO A 174 33.58 -20.89 -12.10
N ILE A 175 32.96 -22.06 -11.96
CA ILE A 175 33.20 -22.90 -10.78
C ILE A 175 34.71 -23.08 -10.73
N PRO A 176 35.41 -22.66 -9.66
CA PRO A 176 36.85 -22.83 -9.58
C PRO A 176 37.17 -24.30 -9.80
N ALA A 177 37.85 -24.60 -10.91
CA ALA A 177 38.39 -25.92 -11.15
C ALA A 177 39.40 -26.21 -10.04
N GLU A 178 39.11 -27.26 -9.28
CA GLU A 178 40.02 -28.08 -8.48
C GLU A 178 41.11 -27.34 -7.69
N ARG A 179 40.96 -27.35 -6.35
CA ARG A 179 42.07 -27.09 -5.42
C ARG A 179 43.28 -27.93 -5.86
N PRO A 180 44.50 -27.36 -5.94
CA PRO A 180 45.69 -28.18 -6.06
C PRO A 180 45.75 -29.12 -4.85
N GLU A 181 45.77 -30.42 -5.12
CA GLU A 181 46.10 -31.45 -4.13
C GLU A 181 47.41 -31.05 -3.41
N PRO A 182 47.46 -31.12 -2.07
CA PRO A 182 48.66 -30.74 -1.35
C PRO A 182 49.81 -31.69 -1.71
N ASN A 183 50.91 -31.13 -2.22
CA ASN A 183 52.16 -31.87 -2.34
C ASN A 183 52.63 -32.30 -0.94
N GLN A 184 52.99 -33.57 -0.85
CA GLN A 184 53.48 -34.28 0.34
C GLN A 184 54.64 -33.57 1.04
#